data_AF-A0AAD6WRN6-F1
#
_entry.id   AF-A0AAD6WRN6-F1
#
_cell.length_a   1.000
_cell.length_b   1.000
_cell.length_c   1.000
_cell.angle_alpha   90.00
_cell.angle_beta   90.00
_cell.angle_gamma   90.00
#
_symmetry.space_group_name_H-M   'P 1'
#
loop_
_entity.id
_entity.type
_entity.pdbx_description
1 polymer ?
#
loop_
_entity_poly.entity_id
_entity_poly.type
_entity_poly.pdbx_seq_one_letter_code
_entity_poly.pdbx_strand_id
1 'polypeptide(L)'
;HLATLTIGLLGVQIFWSVEMSYASPYLLSLGLSTSQVALVFLAGPFSGLVVQPLVGALADTSTSRWGRRRPFILGGCLVCVTGMLLLGYTKGVAAWVFARD
;
A
#
# COMPACT_ATOMS: atom_id res chain seq x y z
N HIS A 1 16.62 20.00 -9.78
CA HIS A 1 15.26 19.45 -9.98
C HIS A 1 15.25 17.95 -10.25
N LEU A 2 16.08 17.42 -11.16
CA LEU A 2 16.15 15.97 -11.41
C LEU A 2 16.57 15.17 -10.16
N ALA A 3 17.64 15.61 -9.47
CA ALA A 3 18.11 14.95 -8.25
C ALA A 3 17.02 14.80 -7.16
N THR A 4 16.17 15.81 -6.96
CA THR A 4 15.07 15.77 -5.98
C THR A 4 14.00 14.75 -6.36
N LEU A 5 13.69 14.60 -7.65
CA LEU A 5 12.76 13.58 -8.14
C LEU A 5 13.36 12.18 -8.02
N THR A 6 14.65 12.02 -8.32
CA THR A 6 15.35 10.73 -8.20
C THR A 6 15.43 10.26 -6.76
N ILE A 7 15.69 11.16 -5.80
CA ILE A 7 15.70 10.84 -4.36
C ILE A 7 14.30 10.38 -3.91
N GLY A 8 13.24 11.04 -4.36
CA GLY A 8 11.86 10.62 -4.06
C GLY A 8 11.52 9.25 -4.65
N LEU A 9 11.95 8.98 -5.89
CA LEU A 9 11.75 7.69 -6.54
C LEU A 9 12.56 6.57 -5.87
N LEU A 10 13.77 6.86 -5.38
CA LEU A 10 14.60 5.89 -4.67
C LEU A 10 13.87 5.29 -3.47
N GLY A 11 13.18 6.11 -2.67
CA GLY A 11 12.41 5.63 -1.53
C GLY A 11 11.29 4.66 -1.92
N VAL A 12 10.56 4.97 -3.00
CA VAL A 12 9.50 4.10 -3.53
C VAL A 12 10.08 2.77 -4.04
N GLN A 13 11.26 2.79 -4.66
CA GLN A 13 11.91 1.58 -5.16
C GLN A 13 12.41 0.68 -4.03
N ILE A 14 12.98 1.26 -2.97
CA ILE A 14 13.39 0.50 -1.78
C ILE A 14 12.17 -0.17 -1.15
N PHE A 15 11.06 0.55 -1.02
CA PHE A 15 9.80 0.00 -0.50
C PHE A 15 9.33 -1.22 -1.30
N TRP A 16 9.21 -1.08 -2.62
CA TRP A 16 8.82 -2.19 -3.49
C TRP A 16 9.78 -3.38 -3.43
N SER A 17 11.09 -3.12 -3.30
CA SER A 17 12.09 -4.18 -3.19
C SER A 17 11.94 -4.99 -1.91
N VAL A 18 11.66 -4.31 -0.78
CA VAL A 18 11.39 -4.95 0.51
C VAL A 18 10.08 -5.74 0.45
N GLU A 19 9.02 -5.16 -0.11
CA GLU A 19 7.73 -5.81 -0.27
C GLU A 19 7.86 -7.12 -1.08
N MET A 20 8.45 -7.07 -2.27
CA MET A 20 8.62 -8.25 -3.11
C MET A 20 9.53 -9.32 -2.49
N SER A 21 10.51 -8.91 -1.68
CA SER A 21 11.45 -9.86 -1.04
C SER A 21 10.85 -10.54 0.19
N TYR A 22 10.02 -9.83 0.98
CA TYR A 22 9.56 -10.32 2.28
C TYR A 22 8.07 -10.66 2.35
N ALA A 23 7.22 -10.20 1.43
CA ALA A 23 5.77 -10.44 1.50
C ALA A 23 5.42 -11.94 1.49
N SER A 24 5.96 -12.69 0.53
CA SER A 24 5.70 -14.14 0.41
C SER A 24 6.15 -14.95 1.65
N PRO A 25 7.41 -14.88 2.11
CA PRO A 25 7.84 -15.64 3.30
C PRO A 25 7.12 -15.19 4.57
N TYR A 26 6.80 -13.89 4.70
CA TYR A 26 6.06 -13.38 5.86
C TYR A 26 4.64 -13.94 5.93
N LEU A 27 3.89 -13.92 4.83
CA LEU A 27 2.52 -14.46 4.77
C LEU A 27 2.49 -15.97 5.01
N LEU A 28 3.46 -16.72 4.48
CA LEU A 28 3.58 -18.16 4.75
C LEU A 28 3.90 -18.43 6.24
N SER A 29 4.74 -17.60 6.87
CA SER A 29 5.05 -17.70 8.31
C SER A 29 3.86 -17.40 9.23
N LEU A 30 2.85 -16.68 8.73
CA LEU A 30 1.57 -16.44 9.41
C LEU A 30 0.64 -17.65 9.33
N GLY A 31 0.98 -18.70 8.56
CA GLY A 31 0.18 -19.90 8.39
C GLY A 31 -0.76 -19.89 7.19
N LEU A 32 -0.63 -18.91 6.28
CA LEU A 32 -1.41 -18.90 5.03
C LEU A 32 -0.92 -20.01 4.09
N SER A 33 -1.86 -20.62 3.36
CA SER A 33 -1.53 -21.55 2.28
C SER A 33 -1.05 -20.80 1.03
N THR A 34 -0.31 -21.49 0.15
CA THR A 34 0.17 -20.91 -1.12
C THR A 34 -0.95 -20.33 -1.98
N SER A 35 -2.15 -20.93 -1.96
CA SER A 35 -3.32 -20.42 -2.69
C SER A 35 -3.86 -19.11 -2.10
N GLN A 36 -3.86 -18.98 -0.77
CA GLN A 36 -4.25 -17.74 -0.10
C GLN A 36 -3.24 -16.62 -0.35
N VAL A 37 -1.93 -16.93 -0.33
CA VAL A 37 -0.90 -15.95 -0.68
C VAL A 37 -1.09 -15.46 -2.12
N ALA A 38 -1.37 -16.34 -3.07
CA ALA A 38 -1.65 -15.95 -4.45
C ALA A 38 -2.89 -15.03 -4.57
N LEU A 39 -3.94 -15.25 -3.78
CA LEU A 39 -5.09 -14.35 -3.71
C LEU A 39 -4.73 -12.96 -3.16
N VAL A 40 -3.85 -12.88 -2.16
CA VAL A 40 -3.36 -11.59 -1.64
C VAL A 40 -2.59 -10.83 -2.73
N PHE A 41 -1.73 -11.51 -3.47
CA PHE A 41 -1.02 -10.89 -4.60
C PHE A 41 -1.96 -10.50 -5.75
N LEU A 42 -3.05 -11.22 -5.97
CA LEU A 42 -4.09 -10.87 -6.94
C LEU A 42 -4.82 -9.58 -6.53
N ALA A 43 -4.98 -9.31 -5.23
CA ALA A 43 -5.61 -8.09 -4.76
C ALA A 43 -4.83 -6.82 -5.20
N GLY A 44 -3.50 -6.92 -5.37
CA GLY A 44 -2.65 -5.85 -5.88
C GLY A 44 -3.14 -5.26 -7.22
N PRO A 45 -3.13 -6.01 -8.34
CA PRO A 45 -3.60 -5.52 -9.63
C PRO A 45 -5.09 -5.14 -9.63
N PHE A 46 -5.95 -5.84 -8.89
CA PHE A 46 -7.35 -5.46 -8.75
C PHE A 46 -7.51 -4.08 -8.10
N SER A 47 -6.78 -3.83 -7.02
CA SER A 47 -6.78 -2.51 -6.37
C SER A 47 -6.21 -1.44 -7.30
N GLY A 48 -5.15 -1.75 -8.05
CA GLY A 48 -4.57 -0.85 -9.06
C GLY A 48 -5.57 -0.46 -10.14
N LEU A 49 -6.33 -1.44 -10.66
CA LEU A 49 -7.35 -1.24 -11.69
C LEU A 49 -8.44 -0.26 -11.26
N VAL A 50 -8.83 -0.29 -9.99
CA VAL A 50 -9.89 0.57 -9.45
C VAL A 50 -9.34 1.92 -8.98
N VAL A 51 -8.22 1.91 -8.25
CA VAL A 51 -7.64 3.10 -7.63
C VAL A 51 -7.03 4.04 -8.68
N GLN A 52 -6.37 3.53 -9.73
CA GLN A 52 -5.77 4.37 -10.77
C GLN A 52 -6.76 5.31 -11.47
N PRO A 53 -7.90 4.84 -12.02
CA PRO A 53 -8.86 5.74 -12.68
C PRO A 53 -9.54 6.68 -11.69
N LEU A 54 -9.87 6.22 -10.48
CA LEU A 54 -10.50 7.05 -9.45
C LEU A 54 -9.59 8.20 -9.01
N VAL A 55 -8.35 7.88 -8.64
CA VAL A 55 -7.38 8.89 -8.21
C VAL A 55 -6.99 9.79 -9.37
N GLY A 56 -6.92 9.28 -10.61
CA GLY A 56 -6.70 10.09 -11.81
C GLY A 56 -7.79 11.14 -12.01
N ALA A 57 -9.06 10.73 -12.00
CA ALA A 57 -10.20 11.63 -12.17
C ALA A 57 -10.32 12.66 -11.03
N LEU A 58 -10.11 12.22 -9.78
CA LEU A 58 -10.14 13.10 -8.61
C LEU A 58 -8.97 14.08 -8.58
N ALA A 59 -7.77 13.66 -9.02
CA ALA A 59 -6.62 14.54 -9.13
C ALA A 59 -6.85 15.63 -10.16
N ASP A 60 -7.47 15.32 -11.30
CA ASP A 60 -7.71 16.30 -12.36
C ASP A 60 -8.74 17.38 -11.99
N THR A 61 -9.70 17.06 -11.11
CA THR A 61 -10.73 18.00 -10.63
C THR A 61 -10.33 18.79 -9.37
N SER A 62 -9.17 18.51 -8.76
CA SER A 62 -8.79 19.12 -7.48
C SER A 62 -8.29 20.57 -7.62
N THR A 63 -8.98 21.52 -7.00
CA THR A 63 -8.65 22.96 -6.93
C THR A 63 -8.01 23.37 -5.58
N SER A 64 -7.40 22.42 -4.86
CA SER A 64 -6.87 22.66 -3.51
C SER A 64 -5.72 23.68 -3.45
N ARG A 65 -5.70 24.53 -2.42
CA ARG A 65 -4.69 25.58 -2.16
C ARG A 65 -3.26 25.06 -2.01
N TRP A 66 -3.06 23.77 -1.78
CA TRP A 66 -1.73 23.14 -1.65
C TRP A 66 -1.19 22.53 -2.95
N GLY A 67 -1.93 22.67 -4.06
CA GLY A 67 -1.56 22.17 -5.39
C GLY A 67 -2.21 20.83 -5.72
N ARG A 68 -2.54 20.63 -7.00
CA ARG A 68 -3.45 19.59 -7.52
C ARG A 68 -3.08 18.13 -7.21
N ARG A 69 -1.79 17.82 -6.98
CA ARG A 69 -1.28 16.44 -6.80
C ARG A 69 -0.78 16.10 -5.39
N ARG A 70 -0.41 17.12 -4.60
CA ARG A 70 0.19 16.93 -3.26
C ARG A 70 -0.73 16.30 -2.21
N PRO A 71 -2.04 16.65 -2.11
CA PRO A 71 -2.91 16.03 -1.10
C PRO A 71 -3.15 14.53 -1.38
N PHE A 72 -3.22 14.12 -2.65
CA PHE A 72 -3.37 12.71 -3.02
C PHE A 72 -2.12 11.88 -2.70
N ILE A 73 -0.92 12.45 -2.92
CA ILE A 73 0.35 11.79 -2.55
C ILE A 73 0.43 11.62 -1.03
N LEU A 74 0.12 12.67 -0.25
CA LEU A 74 0.13 12.59 1.22
C LEU A 74 -0.91 11.60 1.75
N GLY A 75 -2.12 11.58 1.17
CA GLY A 75 -3.16 10.61 1.52
C GLY A 75 -2.72 9.18 1.22
N GLY A 76 -2.13 8.93 0.05
CA GLY A 76 -1.56 7.64 -0.31
C GLY A 76 -0.45 7.21 0.64
N CYS A 77 0.47 8.11 0.99
CA CYS A 77 1.52 7.83 1.98
C CYS A 77 0.95 7.45 3.35
N LEU A 78 -0.06 8.18 3.84
CA LEU A 78 -0.73 7.86 5.11
C LEU A 78 -1.39 6.47 5.08
N VAL A 79 -2.08 6.14 3.98
CA VAL A 79 -2.68 4.82 3.79
C VAL A 79 -1.62 3.73 3.76
N CYS A 80 -0.52 3.92 3.03
CA CYS A 80 0.59 2.94 2.99
C CYS A 80 1.23 2.74 4.36
N VAL A 81 1.51 3.82 5.10
CA VAL A 81 2.08 3.74 6.46
C VAL A 81 1.13 2.98 7.39
N THR A 82 -0.16 3.30 7.35
CA THR A 82 -1.17 2.64 8.18
C THR A 82 -1.29 1.16 7.82
N GLY A 83 -1.33 0.82 6.54
CA GLY A 83 -1.37 -0.58 6.07
C GLY A 83 -0.13 -1.38 6.49
N MET A 84 1.06 -0.78 6.41
CA MET A 84 2.30 -1.40 6.86
C MET A 84 2.31 -1.68 8.36
N LEU A 85 1.80 -0.73 9.17
CA LEU A 85 1.65 -0.92 10.61
C LEU A 85 0.65 -2.03 10.92
N LEU A 86 -0.49 -2.08 10.23
CA LEU A 86 -1.47 -3.16 10.39
C LEU A 86 -0.87 -4.53 10.05
N LEU A 87 -0.05 -4.63 9.00
CA LEU A 87 0.72 -5.83 8.69
C LEU A 87 1.67 -6.20 9.83
N GLY A 88 2.40 -5.24 10.40
CA GLY A 88 3.27 -5.49 11.56
C GLY A 88 2.51 -6.01 12.80
N TYR A 89 1.31 -5.49 13.06
CA TYR A 89 0.45 -5.87 14.18
C TYR A 89 -0.61 -6.92 13.81
N THR A 90 -0.48 -7.62 12.68
CA THR A 90 -1.52 -8.51 12.13
C THR A 90 -2.06 -9.49 13.17
N LYS A 91 -1.20 -10.09 14.01
CA LYS A 91 -1.63 -11.05 15.05
C LYS A 91 -2.54 -10.41 16.11
N GLY A 92 -2.22 -9.19 16.55
CA GLY A 92 -3.02 -8.46 17.53
C GLY A 92 -4.33 -7.92 16.94
N VAL A 93 -4.29 -7.45 15.69
CA VAL A 93 -5.49 -6.96 14.99
C VAL A 93 -6.42 -8.13 14.63
N ALA A 94 -5.89 -9.24 14.12
CA ALA A 94 -6.67 -10.43 13.85
C ALA A 94 -7.31 -10.98 15.13
N ALA A 95 -6.56 -11.06 16.23
CA ALA A 95 -7.13 -11.46 17.51
C ALA A 95 -8.24 -10.50 17.97
N TRP A 96 -8.08 -9.18 17.80
CA TRP A 96 -9.13 -8.21 18.18
C TRP A 96 -10.37 -8.30 17.29
N VAL A 97 -10.20 -8.55 16.00
CA VAL A 97 -11.30 -8.68 15.03
C VAL A 97 -12.04 -10.01 15.19
N PHE A 98 -11.33 -11.12 15.35
CA PHE A 98 -11.91 -12.46 15.46
C PHE A 98 -12.30 -12.87 16.88
N ALA A 99 -11.83 -12.19 17.94
CA ALA A 99 -12.31 -12.40 19.32
C ALA A 99 -13.62 -11.64 19.63
N ARG A 100 -14.21 -10.98 18.63
CA ARG A 100 -15.57 -10.40 18.73
C ARG A 100 -16.69 -11.37 18.32
N ASP A 101 -16.33 -12.59 17.93
CA ASP A 101 -17.22 -13.72 17.67
C ASP A 101 -17.06 -14.78 18.76
#